data_AF-A0A8B8IV13-F1
#
_entry.id   AF-A0A8B8IV13-F1
#
_cell.length_a   1.000
_cell.length_b   1.000
_cell.length_c   1.000
_cell.angle_alpha   90.00
_cell.angle_beta   90.00
_cell.angle_gamma   90.00
#
_symmetry.space_group_name_H-M   'P 1'
#
loop_
_entity.id
_entity.type
_entity.pdbx_description
1 polymer ?
#
loop_
_entity_poly.entity_id
_entity_poly.type
_entity_poly.pdbx_seq_one_letter_code
_entity_poly.pdbx_strand_id
1 'polypeptide(L)'
;MEYTQIVFLLLCAQCVAVNIHRIEVPSLVEIGTEFVVLDCQFSTHTTTQGLVMKWFFNGSASLVYQWIPPLKPQVVGLLKGRVDLNFRISDEPLQAYRAIKIMKPTTDLSGIYTCVVSTFMEEDRRTRPMLIYSPGKNFHFTQEKKYVFLVTLICVAEDLYPRPEIIISVQGRPLTQAVSEMKMDSWGLYSVITKAVVHDDDVTEPFEEYTCTLSLPSANYTANRTTVYYPGLMPTAYIAVYEIQKPQERQANGNSVLSRHSIVQLLCLLLSALLLTHHPV
;
A
#
# COMPACT_ATOMS: atom_id res chain seq x y z
N MET A 1 15.82 -79.44 -20.34
CA MET A 1 14.90 -78.48 -19.68
C MET A 1 15.64 -77.16 -19.63
N GLU A 2 15.52 -76.39 -20.71
CA GLU A 2 16.20 -75.11 -20.91
C GLU A 2 15.32 -74.00 -20.33
N TYR A 3 15.87 -73.20 -19.42
CA TYR A 3 15.19 -72.06 -18.82
C TYR A 3 15.39 -70.83 -19.70
N THR A 4 14.30 -70.43 -20.36
CA THR A 4 14.18 -69.23 -21.18
C THR A 4 14.40 -67.98 -20.31
N GLN A 5 15.52 -67.28 -20.51
CA GLN A 5 15.73 -65.95 -19.94
C GLN A 5 14.88 -64.93 -20.71
N ILE A 6 13.82 -64.44 -20.08
CA ILE A 6 13.06 -63.29 -20.55
C ILE A 6 13.86 -62.04 -20.20
N VAL A 7 14.56 -61.50 -21.18
CA VAL A 7 15.14 -60.15 -21.11
C VAL A 7 13.98 -59.16 -21.10
N PHE A 8 13.65 -58.65 -19.91
CA PHE A 8 12.69 -57.57 -19.75
C PHE A 8 13.35 -56.27 -20.21
N LEU A 9 13.24 -55.98 -21.51
CA LEU A 9 13.54 -54.69 -22.10
C LEU A 9 12.60 -53.65 -21.46
N LEU A 10 13.07 -53.02 -20.39
CA LEU A 10 12.54 -51.76 -19.87
C LEU A 10 12.80 -50.69 -20.94
N LEU A 11 11.90 -50.63 -21.93
CA LEU A 11 11.68 -49.43 -22.71
C LEU A 11 11.22 -48.35 -21.71
N CYS A 12 12.18 -47.57 -21.19
CA CYS A 12 11.88 -46.23 -20.70
C CYS A 12 11.33 -45.45 -21.88
N ALA A 13 10.03 -45.57 -22.14
CA ALA A 13 9.28 -44.57 -22.87
C ALA A 13 9.57 -43.27 -22.12
N GLN A 14 10.37 -42.39 -22.72
CA GLN A 14 10.48 -41.02 -22.22
C GLN A 14 9.05 -40.53 -22.05
N CYS A 15 8.68 -40.28 -20.80
CA CYS A 15 7.36 -39.77 -20.47
C CYS A 15 7.23 -38.47 -21.24
N VAL A 16 6.41 -38.53 -22.28
CA VAL A 16 6.08 -37.37 -23.09
C VAL A 16 5.33 -36.46 -22.11
N ALA A 17 5.88 -35.28 -21.85
CA ALA A 17 5.30 -34.37 -20.87
C ALA A 17 5.51 -32.91 -21.29
N VAL A 18 4.42 -32.15 -21.41
CA VAL A 18 4.42 -30.70 -21.15
C VAL A 18 4.92 -30.49 -19.72
N ASN A 19 5.84 -29.56 -19.53
CA ASN A 19 6.41 -29.30 -18.21
C ASN A 19 6.45 -27.81 -17.89
N ILE A 20 5.73 -27.40 -16.85
CA ILE A 20 5.84 -26.08 -16.24
C ILE A 20 6.98 -26.12 -15.23
N HIS A 21 8.12 -25.58 -15.62
CA HIS A 21 9.33 -25.55 -14.79
C HIS A 21 9.37 -24.33 -13.86
N ARG A 22 8.70 -23.22 -14.22
CA ARG A 22 8.66 -22.01 -13.38
C ARG A 22 7.32 -21.29 -13.48
N ILE A 23 6.78 -20.92 -12.33
CA ILE A 23 5.60 -20.05 -12.21
C ILE A 23 5.97 -18.85 -11.33
N GLU A 24 5.76 -17.65 -11.86
CA GLU A 24 5.99 -16.40 -11.16
C GLU A 24 4.66 -15.71 -10.92
N VAL A 25 4.34 -15.51 -9.66
CA VAL A 25 3.21 -14.71 -9.21
C VAL A 25 3.71 -13.94 -7.99
N PRO A 26 3.65 -12.60 -7.97
CA PRO A 26 4.04 -11.83 -6.80
C PRO A 26 3.24 -12.31 -5.58
N SER A 27 3.92 -12.74 -4.52
CA SER A 27 3.25 -13.26 -3.33
C SER A 27 2.54 -12.16 -2.55
N LEU A 28 3.08 -10.93 -2.62
CA LEU A 28 2.57 -9.76 -1.92
C LEU A 28 2.67 -8.53 -2.82
N VAL A 29 1.62 -7.72 -2.88
CA VAL A 29 1.51 -6.52 -3.72
C VAL A 29 0.79 -5.44 -2.92
N GLU A 30 1.27 -4.20 -2.94
CA GLU A 30 0.55 -3.08 -2.35
C GLU A 30 -0.45 -2.50 -3.36
N ILE A 31 -1.66 -2.16 -2.90
CA ILE A 31 -2.64 -1.44 -3.71
C ILE A 31 -2.05 -0.13 -4.25
N GLY A 32 -2.35 0.22 -5.50
CA GLY A 32 -1.76 1.38 -6.17
C GLY A 32 -0.47 1.08 -6.95
N THR A 33 0.04 -0.16 -6.87
CA THR A 33 1.05 -0.65 -7.82
C THR A 33 0.52 -0.52 -9.26
N GLU A 34 1.33 0.00 -10.19
CA GLU A 34 0.88 0.26 -11.57
C GLU A 34 0.53 -1.00 -12.36
N PHE A 35 1.29 -2.09 -12.18
CA PHE A 35 1.01 -3.38 -12.79
C PHE A 35 1.71 -4.53 -12.06
N VAL A 36 1.22 -5.74 -12.29
CA VAL A 36 1.87 -7.00 -11.90
C VAL A 36 1.96 -7.94 -13.09
N VAL A 37 2.98 -8.79 -13.12
CA VAL A 37 3.15 -9.80 -14.15
C VAL A 37 3.06 -11.18 -13.52
N LEU A 38 2.23 -12.05 -14.10
CA LEU A 38 2.16 -13.48 -13.78
C LEU A 38 2.78 -14.24 -14.94
N ASP A 39 3.93 -14.88 -14.75
CA ASP A 39 4.64 -15.63 -15.80
C ASP A 39 4.51 -17.14 -15.55
N CYS A 40 4.30 -17.90 -16.62
CA CYS A 40 4.23 -19.36 -16.60
C CYS A 40 5.17 -19.90 -17.67
N GLN A 41 6.36 -20.30 -17.25
CA GLN A 41 7.41 -20.81 -18.14
C GLN A 41 7.26 -22.33 -18.25
N PHE A 42 7.12 -22.79 -19.49
CA PHE A 42 6.91 -24.19 -19.80
C PHE A 42 7.75 -24.62 -21.01
N SER A 43 8.02 -25.93 -21.09
CA SER A 43 8.63 -26.58 -22.24
C SER A 43 7.70 -27.65 -22.81
N THR A 44 7.76 -27.83 -24.13
CA THR A 44 7.06 -28.90 -24.86
C THR A 44 8.12 -29.75 -25.55
N HIS A 45 8.32 -30.99 -25.11
CA HIS A 45 9.46 -31.80 -25.57
C HIS A 45 9.25 -32.47 -26.94
N THR A 46 8.01 -32.66 -27.40
CA THR A 46 7.71 -33.52 -28.57
C THR A 46 6.66 -32.96 -29.53
N THR A 47 5.60 -32.33 -29.01
CA THR A 47 4.52 -31.77 -29.83
C THR A 47 3.99 -30.47 -29.24
N THR A 48 3.68 -29.54 -30.14
CA THR A 48 3.03 -28.25 -29.83
C THR A 48 1.60 -28.22 -30.36
N GLN A 49 1.14 -29.33 -30.97
CA GLN A 49 -0.21 -29.42 -31.50
C GLN A 49 -1.22 -29.36 -30.35
N GLY A 50 -2.20 -28.47 -30.52
CA GLY A 50 -3.19 -28.23 -29.49
C GLY A 50 -2.65 -27.52 -28.26
N LEU A 51 -1.51 -26.81 -28.37
CA LEU A 51 -0.99 -26.02 -27.26
C LEU A 51 -2.01 -24.97 -26.82
N VAL A 52 -2.41 -25.04 -25.55
CA VAL A 52 -3.29 -24.08 -24.89
C VAL A 52 -2.73 -23.78 -23.51
N MET A 53 -2.57 -22.50 -23.18
CA MET A 53 -2.28 -22.05 -21.82
C MET A 53 -3.50 -21.38 -21.23
N LYS A 54 -3.83 -21.72 -19.98
CA LYS A 54 -4.95 -21.16 -19.23
C LYS A 54 -4.48 -20.70 -17.85
N TRP A 55 -5.07 -19.63 -17.37
CA TRP A 55 -5.00 -19.27 -15.95
C TRP A 55 -6.37 -19.33 -15.33
N PHE A 56 -6.42 -19.91 -14.14
CA PHE A 56 -7.61 -20.02 -13.31
C PHE A 56 -7.41 -19.31 -11.98
N PHE A 57 -8.47 -18.70 -11.45
CA PHE A 57 -8.46 -17.96 -10.19
C PHE A 57 -9.33 -18.64 -9.13
N ASN A 58 -8.77 -18.93 -7.95
CA ASN A 58 -9.48 -19.57 -6.83
C ASN A 58 -10.18 -20.89 -7.20
N GLY A 59 -9.50 -21.73 -7.98
CA GLY A 59 -9.97 -23.06 -8.37
C GLY A 59 -10.15 -23.23 -9.88
N SER A 60 -10.33 -24.47 -10.33
CA SER A 60 -10.25 -24.84 -11.75
C SER A 60 -11.48 -24.50 -12.60
N ALA A 61 -12.57 -24.00 -12.02
CA ALA A 61 -13.77 -23.61 -12.77
C ALA A 61 -13.76 -22.13 -13.21
N SER A 62 -12.92 -21.31 -12.59
CA SER A 62 -12.87 -19.86 -12.80
C SER A 62 -11.74 -19.50 -13.75
N LEU A 63 -11.97 -19.74 -15.05
CA LEU A 63 -11.05 -19.33 -16.11
C LEU A 63 -10.99 -17.80 -16.15
N VAL A 64 -9.78 -17.23 -16.17
CA VAL A 64 -9.57 -15.77 -16.25
C VAL A 64 -8.73 -15.34 -17.44
N TYR A 65 -7.94 -16.25 -18.01
CA TYR A 65 -7.10 -15.99 -19.18
C TYR A 65 -6.90 -17.28 -19.96
N GLN A 66 -6.91 -17.20 -21.29
CA GLN A 66 -6.60 -18.30 -22.19
C GLN A 66 -5.76 -17.81 -23.37
N TRP A 67 -4.75 -18.58 -23.74
CA TRP A 67 -3.93 -18.33 -24.92
C TRP A 67 -3.78 -19.59 -25.75
N ILE A 68 -4.06 -19.46 -27.06
CA ILE A 68 -3.90 -20.51 -28.07
C ILE A 68 -3.02 -19.92 -29.18
N PRO A 69 -1.72 -20.28 -29.25
CA PRO A 69 -0.84 -19.79 -30.30
C PRO A 69 -1.34 -20.15 -31.71
N PRO A 70 -1.10 -19.32 -32.74
CA PRO A 70 -0.39 -18.03 -32.70
C PRO A 70 -1.32 -16.84 -32.41
N LEU A 71 -2.57 -17.08 -31.98
CA LEU A 71 -3.55 -16.02 -31.74
C LEU A 71 -3.16 -15.17 -30.53
N LYS A 72 -3.73 -13.96 -30.46
CA LYS A 72 -3.67 -13.15 -29.23
C LYS A 72 -4.46 -13.83 -28.10
N PRO A 73 -4.08 -13.59 -26.83
CA PRO A 73 -4.81 -14.15 -25.70
C PRO A 73 -6.22 -13.59 -25.57
N GLN A 74 -7.07 -14.36 -24.91
CA GLN A 74 -8.43 -14.03 -24.55
C GLN A 74 -8.54 -13.93 -23.02
N VAL A 75 -9.27 -12.93 -22.55
CA VAL A 75 -9.44 -12.67 -21.11
C VAL A 75 -10.91 -12.65 -20.76
N VAL A 76 -11.26 -13.35 -19.69
CA VAL A 76 -12.63 -13.56 -19.21
C VAL A 76 -12.68 -13.42 -17.70
N GLY A 77 -13.90 -13.45 -17.13
CA GLY A 77 -14.09 -13.36 -15.68
C GLY A 77 -13.52 -12.07 -15.10
N LEU A 78 -12.88 -12.19 -13.93
CA LEU A 78 -12.48 -11.04 -13.11
C LEU A 78 -11.34 -10.21 -13.73
N LEU A 79 -10.54 -10.80 -14.63
CA LEU A 79 -9.43 -10.10 -15.29
C LEU A 79 -9.88 -9.30 -16.53
N LYS A 80 -11.14 -9.43 -16.95
CA LYS A 80 -11.66 -8.75 -18.14
C LYS A 80 -11.51 -7.23 -17.99
N GLY A 81 -10.85 -6.61 -18.97
CA GLY A 81 -10.58 -5.17 -18.99
C GLY A 81 -9.42 -4.71 -18.09
N ARG A 82 -8.72 -5.64 -17.42
CA ARG A 82 -7.59 -5.32 -16.53
C ARG A 82 -6.23 -5.79 -17.05
N VAL A 83 -6.19 -6.52 -18.17
CA VAL A 83 -4.98 -7.13 -18.73
C VAL A 83 -4.52 -6.39 -19.98
N ASP A 84 -3.22 -6.15 -20.10
CA ASP A 84 -2.60 -5.69 -21.36
C ASP A 84 -2.47 -6.88 -22.34
N LEU A 85 -3.42 -6.97 -23.28
CA LEU A 85 -3.46 -8.03 -24.30
C LEU A 85 -2.33 -7.94 -25.34
N ASN A 86 -1.56 -6.85 -25.37
CA ASN A 86 -0.43 -6.68 -26.27
C ASN A 86 0.91 -7.01 -25.60
N PHE A 87 0.91 -7.25 -24.29
CA PHE A 87 2.12 -7.60 -23.56
C PHE A 87 2.70 -8.93 -24.05
N ARG A 88 3.95 -8.90 -24.50
CA ARG A 88 4.73 -10.07 -24.89
C ARG A 88 5.94 -10.18 -23.97
N ILE A 89 6.14 -11.34 -23.36
CA ILE A 89 7.29 -11.60 -22.48
C ILE A 89 8.48 -12.19 -23.26
N SER A 90 8.23 -12.74 -24.45
CA SER A 90 9.22 -13.37 -25.31
C SER A 90 8.97 -13.05 -26.78
N ASP A 91 10.03 -12.99 -27.57
CA ASP A 91 9.95 -12.92 -29.03
C ASP A 91 9.68 -14.29 -29.65
N GLU A 92 9.91 -15.38 -28.91
CA GLU A 92 9.63 -16.73 -29.38
C GLU A 92 8.11 -16.95 -29.54
N PRO A 93 7.62 -17.35 -30.74
CA PRO A 93 6.19 -17.39 -31.03
C PRO A 93 5.34 -18.23 -30.07
N LEU A 94 5.87 -19.35 -29.58
CA LEU A 94 5.18 -20.27 -28.66
C LEU A 94 5.35 -19.92 -27.18
N GLN A 95 6.11 -18.87 -26.87
CA GLN A 95 6.30 -18.36 -25.51
C GLN A 95 5.83 -16.90 -25.36
N ALA A 96 5.42 -16.25 -26.45
CA ALA A 96 5.17 -14.81 -26.50
C ALA A 96 4.17 -14.29 -25.45
N TYR A 97 3.02 -14.95 -25.30
CA TYR A 97 1.94 -14.54 -24.39
C TYR A 97 1.77 -15.49 -23.20
N ARG A 98 2.86 -16.15 -22.78
CA ARG A 98 2.86 -17.05 -21.62
C ARG A 98 2.72 -16.31 -20.27
N ALA A 99 2.89 -14.99 -20.29
CA ALA A 99 2.73 -14.14 -19.12
C ALA A 99 1.53 -13.19 -19.25
N ILE A 100 0.89 -12.89 -18.13
CA ILE A 100 -0.22 -11.95 -18.01
C ILE A 100 0.30 -10.68 -17.34
N LYS A 101 0.13 -9.52 -17.97
CA LYS A 101 0.34 -8.22 -17.33
C LYS A 101 -0.99 -7.62 -16.90
N ILE A 102 -1.25 -7.62 -15.59
CA ILE A 102 -2.45 -7.02 -15.00
C ILE A 102 -2.14 -5.58 -14.60
N MET A 103 -2.92 -4.64 -15.11
CA MET A 103 -2.81 -3.22 -14.82
C MET A 103 -3.60 -2.86 -13.56
N LYS A 104 -3.00 -2.01 -12.72
CA LYS A 104 -3.59 -1.43 -11.50
C LYS A 104 -4.34 -2.46 -10.66
N PRO A 105 -3.65 -3.51 -10.16
CA PRO A 105 -4.27 -4.56 -9.35
C PRO A 105 -4.96 -4.00 -8.09
N THR A 106 -6.12 -4.57 -7.79
CA THR A 106 -6.98 -4.24 -6.64
C THR A 106 -7.17 -5.46 -5.74
N THR A 107 -7.67 -5.27 -4.52
CA THR A 107 -7.74 -6.31 -3.47
C THR A 107 -8.57 -7.53 -3.87
N ASP A 108 -9.57 -7.39 -4.75
CA ASP A 108 -10.38 -8.48 -5.32
C ASP A 108 -9.58 -9.44 -6.21
N LEU A 109 -8.37 -9.06 -6.62
CA LEU A 109 -7.43 -9.93 -7.32
C LEU A 109 -6.58 -10.78 -6.36
N SER A 110 -6.74 -10.64 -5.04
CA SER A 110 -6.07 -11.50 -4.06
C SER A 110 -6.64 -12.91 -4.12
N GLY A 111 -5.79 -13.91 -4.26
CA GLY A 111 -6.23 -15.30 -4.36
C GLY A 111 -5.19 -16.24 -4.92
N ILE A 112 -5.65 -17.41 -5.31
CA ILE A 112 -4.85 -18.52 -5.80
C ILE A 112 -4.90 -18.53 -7.33
N TYR A 113 -3.75 -18.38 -7.96
CA TYR A 113 -3.60 -18.40 -9.41
C TYR A 113 -3.02 -19.73 -9.84
N THR A 114 -3.73 -20.42 -10.74
CA THR A 114 -3.28 -21.70 -11.30
C THR A 114 -3.05 -21.56 -12.80
N CYS A 115 -1.80 -21.73 -13.22
CA CYS A 115 -1.46 -21.89 -14.64
C CYS A 115 -1.65 -23.36 -15.02
N VAL A 116 -2.29 -23.59 -16.17
CA VAL A 116 -2.46 -24.89 -16.79
C VAL A 116 -1.98 -24.80 -18.23
N VAL A 117 -1.04 -25.65 -18.62
CA VAL A 117 -0.53 -25.74 -19.99
C VAL A 117 -0.86 -27.12 -20.51
N SER A 118 -1.60 -27.18 -21.61
CA SER A 118 -2.06 -28.42 -22.22
C SER A 118 -1.63 -28.48 -23.69
N THR A 119 -1.38 -29.70 -24.17
CA THR A 119 -1.35 -30.06 -25.60
C THR A 119 -2.49 -31.06 -25.86
N PHE A 120 -2.58 -31.64 -27.06
CA PHE A 120 -3.56 -32.72 -27.30
C PHE A 120 -3.33 -33.98 -26.46
N MET A 121 -2.11 -34.21 -25.99
CA MET A 121 -1.74 -35.47 -25.31
C MET A 121 -1.51 -35.30 -23.81
N GLU A 122 -1.09 -34.12 -23.37
CA GLU A 122 -0.60 -33.89 -22.01
C GLU A 122 -1.06 -32.57 -21.43
N GLU A 123 -1.03 -32.49 -20.10
CA GLU A 123 -1.29 -31.28 -19.35
C GLU A 123 -0.39 -31.23 -18.11
N ASP A 124 0.13 -30.05 -17.80
CA ASP A 124 0.75 -29.75 -16.51
C ASP A 124 0.09 -28.52 -15.88
N ARG A 125 0.12 -28.44 -14.55
CA ARG A 125 -0.48 -27.35 -13.78
C ARG A 125 0.37 -26.95 -12.58
N ARG A 126 0.47 -25.64 -12.35
CA ARG A 126 1.16 -25.06 -11.20
C ARG A 126 0.35 -23.93 -10.60
N THR A 127 0.46 -23.78 -9.28
CA THR A 127 -0.36 -22.86 -8.51
C THR A 127 0.51 -21.98 -7.61
N ARG A 128 0.18 -20.68 -7.54
CA ARG A 128 0.78 -19.73 -6.61
C ARG A 128 -0.27 -18.75 -6.06
N PRO A 129 -0.20 -18.39 -4.77
CA PRO A 129 -1.04 -17.34 -4.22
C PRO A 129 -0.48 -15.95 -4.52
N MET A 130 -1.37 -14.97 -4.60
CA MET A 130 -1.05 -13.54 -4.58
C MET A 130 -1.93 -12.86 -3.54
N LEU A 131 -1.34 -12.05 -2.67
CA LEU A 131 -2.05 -11.16 -1.78
C LEU A 131 -1.81 -9.71 -2.21
N ILE A 132 -2.89 -8.98 -2.48
CA ILE A 132 -2.84 -7.52 -2.65
C ILE A 132 -3.37 -6.90 -1.37
N TYR A 133 -2.50 -6.21 -0.62
CA TYR A 133 -2.86 -5.57 0.64
C TYR A 133 -3.07 -4.07 0.46
N SER A 134 -3.87 -3.49 1.34
CA SER A 134 -4.03 -2.06 1.50
C SER A 134 -3.59 -1.67 2.90
N PRO A 135 -2.53 -0.84 3.07
CA PRO A 135 -2.06 -0.36 4.37
C PRO A 135 -3.06 0.61 5.03
N GLY A 136 -4.15 0.92 4.34
CA GLY A 136 -5.20 1.81 4.78
C GLY A 136 -4.92 3.27 4.45
N LYS A 137 -5.99 4.06 4.45
CA LYS A 137 -5.96 5.51 4.39
C LYS A 137 -6.42 6.07 5.73
N ASN A 138 -6.20 7.36 5.93
CA ASN A 138 -6.69 8.08 7.11
C ASN A 138 -6.25 7.44 8.44
N PHE A 139 -5.03 6.87 8.51
CA PHE A 139 -4.49 6.31 9.74
C PHE A 139 -4.01 7.42 10.69
N HIS A 140 -4.83 7.72 11.71
CA HIS A 140 -4.58 8.77 12.70
C HIS A 140 -4.83 8.29 14.12
N PHE A 141 -4.13 8.93 15.06
CA PHE A 141 -4.27 8.69 16.48
C PHE A 141 -4.40 10.02 17.21
N THR A 142 -5.56 10.24 17.82
CA THR A 142 -5.95 11.52 18.42
C THR A 142 -6.41 11.32 19.86
N GLN A 143 -6.45 12.43 20.60
CA GLN A 143 -6.91 12.45 21.98
C GLN A 143 -8.14 13.36 22.10
N GLU A 144 -9.14 12.93 22.85
CA GLU A 144 -10.29 13.74 23.22
C GLU A 144 -10.39 13.80 24.74
N LYS A 145 -10.22 15.00 25.30
CA LYS A 145 -10.37 15.25 26.74
C LYS A 145 -11.68 16.00 27.02
N LYS A 146 -12.74 15.24 27.30
CA LYS A 146 -14.06 15.80 27.64
C LYS A 146 -14.19 16.17 29.12
N TYR A 147 -13.45 15.50 30.00
CA TYR A 147 -13.46 15.71 31.44
C TYR A 147 -12.05 15.94 31.96
N VAL A 148 -11.90 16.57 33.13
CA VAL A 148 -10.59 16.98 33.65
C VAL A 148 -9.70 15.76 33.95
N PHE A 149 -10.31 14.69 34.44
CA PHE A 149 -9.67 13.53 35.07
C PHE A 149 -9.56 12.29 34.16
N LEU A 150 -9.95 12.40 32.89
CA LEU A 150 -9.81 11.30 31.94
C LEU A 150 -9.64 11.80 30.51
N VAL A 151 -8.95 11.00 29.69
CA VAL A 151 -8.77 11.21 28.26
C VAL A 151 -9.28 10.00 27.48
N THR A 152 -9.88 10.24 26.33
CA THR A 152 -10.22 9.21 25.36
C THR A 152 -9.18 9.22 24.26
N LEU A 153 -8.41 8.15 24.16
CA LEU A 153 -7.49 7.89 23.06
C LEU A 153 -8.28 7.26 21.92
N ILE A 154 -8.20 7.82 20.71
CA ILE A 154 -8.99 7.40 19.55
C ILE A 154 -8.04 7.14 18.39
N CYS A 155 -7.94 5.89 17.99
CA CYS A 155 -7.18 5.48 16.82
C CYS A 155 -8.14 5.05 15.70
N VAL A 156 -7.92 5.58 14.50
CA VAL A 156 -8.77 5.33 13.34
C VAL A 156 -7.90 4.97 12.16
N ALA A 157 -8.32 3.96 11.39
CA ALA A 157 -7.75 3.61 10.10
C ALA A 157 -8.84 3.06 9.17
N GLU A 158 -8.79 3.44 7.90
CA GLU A 158 -9.82 3.15 6.89
C GLU A 158 -9.20 2.44 5.68
N ASP A 159 -10.02 1.86 4.80
CA ASP A 159 -9.57 1.17 3.57
C ASP A 159 -8.52 0.05 3.78
N LEU A 160 -8.55 -0.66 4.91
CA LEU A 160 -7.56 -1.71 5.24
C LEU A 160 -7.88 -3.05 4.58
N TYR A 161 -6.87 -3.77 4.12
CA TYR A 161 -7.02 -5.17 3.67
C TYR A 161 -5.67 -5.89 3.73
N PRO A 162 -5.58 -7.16 4.16
CA PRO A 162 -6.63 -8.02 4.73
C PRO A 162 -7.15 -7.55 6.10
N ARG A 163 -7.82 -8.44 6.85
CA ARG A 163 -8.33 -8.13 8.19
C ARG A 163 -7.20 -7.58 9.09
N PRO A 164 -7.34 -6.35 9.62
CA PRO A 164 -6.31 -5.72 10.44
C PRO A 164 -6.42 -6.08 11.92
N GLU A 165 -5.36 -5.80 12.66
CA GLU A 165 -5.36 -5.74 14.12
C GLU A 165 -4.87 -4.35 14.55
N ILE A 166 -5.56 -3.73 15.52
CA ILE A 166 -5.18 -2.43 16.08
C ILE A 166 -5.05 -2.57 17.59
N ILE A 167 -3.92 -2.11 18.12
CA ILE A 167 -3.59 -2.15 19.54
C ILE A 167 -3.17 -0.75 19.99
N ILE A 168 -3.82 -0.23 21.04
CA ILE A 168 -3.32 0.94 21.77
C ILE A 168 -2.50 0.43 22.95
N SER A 169 -1.31 0.98 23.13
CA SER A 169 -0.36 0.57 24.17
C SER A 169 0.35 1.76 24.80
N VAL A 170 0.85 1.57 26.01
CA VAL A 170 1.71 2.50 26.74
C VAL A 170 2.97 1.76 27.16
N GLN A 171 4.15 2.32 26.85
CA GLN A 171 5.45 1.67 27.12
C GLN A 171 5.51 0.20 26.60
N GLY A 172 4.87 -0.08 25.46
CA GLY A 172 4.79 -1.42 24.87
C GLY A 172 3.78 -2.38 25.52
N ARG A 173 3.04 -1.95 26.54
CA ARG A 173 1.97 -2.73 27.19
C ARG A 173 0.60 -2.37 26.61
N PRO A 174 -0.15 -3.33 26.04
CA PRO A 174 -1.50 -3.08 25.53
C PRO A 174 -2.45 -2.58 26.62
N LEU A 175 -3.30 -1.60 26.30
CA LEU A 175 -4.39 -1.16 27.16
C LEU A 175 -5.56 -2.15 27.06
N THR A 176 -5.84 -2.87 28.14
CA THR A 176 -6.86 -3.93 28.17
C THR A 176 -8.29 -3.39 28.08
N GLN A 177 -8.50 -2.13 28.45
CA GLN A 177 -9.77 -1.42 28.33
C GLN A 177 -10.04 -0.84 26.93
N ALA A 178 -9.12 -1.04 25.96
CA ALA A 178 -9.32 -0.58 24.59
C ALA A 178 -10.44 -1.39 23.91
N VAL A 179 -11.41 -0.70 23.33
CA VAL A 179 -12.53 -1.29 22.59
C VAL A 179 -12.37 -0.94 21.11
N SER A 180 -12.45 -1.95 20.24
CA SER A 180 -12.35 -1.78 18.79
C SER A 180 -13.69 -2.04 18.11
N GLU A 181 -14.13 -1.08 17.30
CA GLU A 181 -15.24 -1.23 16.37
C GLU A 181 -14.66 -1.42 14.97
N MET A 182 -15.03 -2.53 14.31
CA MET A 182 -14.56 -2.88 12.97
C MET A 182 -15.76 -2.99 12.04
N LYS A 183 -15.70 -2.28 10.91
CA LYS A 183 -16.68 -2.34 9.83
C LYS A 183 -16.00 -2.82 8.56
N MET A 184 -16.74 -3.56 7.75
CA MET A 184 -16.30 -3.99 6.42
C MET A 184 -17.26 -3.41 5.39
N ASP A 185 -16.73 -2.84 4.32
CA ASP A 185 -17.53 -2.34 3.20
C ASP A 185 -17.91 -3.47 2.21
N SER A 186 -18.66 -3.11 1.16
CA SER A 186 -19.06 -4.08 0.12
C SER A 186 -17.89 -4.62 -0.72
N TRP A 187 -16.73 -3.97 -0.66
CA TRP A 187 -15.50 -4.35 -1.38
C TRP A 187 -14.56 -5.21 -0.52
N GLY A 188 -14.95 -5.47 0.73
CA GLY A 188 -14.15 -6.25 1.68
C GLY A 188 -13.06 -5.47 2.39
N LEU A 189 -13.03 -4.13 2.25
CA LEU A 189 -12.09 -3.26 2.96
C LEU A 189 -12.59 -2.98 4.38
N TYR A 190 -11.65 -2.95 5.32
CA TYR A 190 -11.92 -2.75 6.74
C TYR A 190 -11.70 -1.29 7.13
N SER A 191 -12.60 -0.77 7.97
CA SER A 191 -12.40 0.46 8.73
C SER A 191 -12.49 0.13 10.21
N VAL A 192 -11.51 0.58 10.98
CA VAL A 192 -11.37 0.26 12.40
C VAL A 192 -11.26 1.55 13.20
N ILE A 193 -12.04 1.62 14.27
CA ILE A 193 -11.95 2.68 15.29
C ILE A 193 -11.70 1.99 16.62
N THR A 194 -10.53 2.22 17.20
CA THR A 194 -10.15 1.72 18.52
C THR A 194 -10.13 2.88 19.52
N LYS A 195 -10.89 2.75 20.60
CA LYS A 195 -10.97 3.76 21.66
C LYS A 195 -10.50 3.18 22.98
N ALA A 196 -9.69 3.91 23.72
CA ALA A 196 -9.30 3.58 25.09
C ALA A 196 -9.54 4.80 25.99
N VAL A 197 -10.19 4.57 27.13
CA VAL A 197 -10.32 5.60 28.17
C VAL A 197 -9.18 5.39 29.16
N VAL A 198 -8.50 6.48 29.50
CA VAL A 198 -7.41 6.50 30.49
C VAL A 198 -7.77 7.53 31.55
N HIS A 199 -7.77 7.13 32.82
CA HIS A 199 -7.94 8.03 33.95
C HIS A 199 -6.60 8.64 34.33
N ASP A 200 -6.60 9.89 34.82
CA ASP A 200 -5.38 10.56 35.27
C ASP A 200 -4.71 9.80 36.42
N ASP A 201 -5.49 9.10 37.25
CA ASP A 201 -4.99 8.24 38.34
C ASP A 201 -4.20 7.01 37.85
N ASP A 202 -4.40 6.60 36.59
CA ASP A 202 -3.67 5.49 35.97
C ASP A 202 -2.34 5.95 35.33
N VAL A 203 -2.14 7.27 35.18
CA VAL A 203 -0.93 7.86 34.60
C VAL A 203 0.11 8.03 35.70
N THR A 204 1.18 7.26 35.61
CA THR A 204 2.19 7.17 36.69
C THR A 204 3.29 8.23 36.58
N GLU A 205 3.50 8.75 35.38
CA GLU A 205 4.52 9.75 35.05
C GLU A 205 3.89 11.14 34.82
N PRO A 206 4.67 12.24 34.87
CA PRO A 206 4.15 13.57 34.53
C PRO A 206 3.55 13.68 33.13
N PHE A 207 3.94 12.76 32.24
CA PHE A 207 3.35 12.52 30.93
C PHE A 207 3.62 11.09 30.49
N GLU A 208 2.72 10.54 29.69
CA GLU A 208 2.90 9.21 29.08
C GLU A 208 2.72 9.28 27.56
N GLU A 209 3.58 8.56 26.83
CA GLU A 209 3.42 8.35 25.39
C GLU A 209 2.61 7.08 25.13
N TYR A 210 1.54 7.24 24.37
CA TYR A 210 0.70 6.16 23.90
C TYR A 210 1.01 5.88 22.44
N THR A 211 0.99 4.61 22.07
CA THR A 211 1.20 4.13 20.70
C THR A 211 -0.02 3.37 20.21
N CYS A 212 -0.58 3.78 19.09
CA CYS A 212 -1.49 2.97 18.30
C CYS A 212 -0.70 2.21 17.22
N THR A 213 -0.72 0.88 17.30
CA THR A 213 -0.08 -0.03 16.36
C THR A 213 -1.14 -0.67 15.49
N LEU A 214 -1.06 -0.44 14.18
CA LEU A 214 -1.83 -1.13 13.15
C LEU A 214 -0.97 -2.26 12.57
N SER A 215 -1.51 -3.47 12.48
CA SER A 215 -0.88 -4.59 11.79
C SER A 215 -1.83 -5.26 10.78
N LEU A 216 -1.23 -5.75 9.70
CA LEU A 216 -1.85 -6.65 8.72
C LEU A 216 -1.04 -7.96 8.73
N PRO A 217 -1.37 -8.93 9.60
CA PRO A 217 -0.53 -10.11 9.81
C PRO A 217 -0.25 -10.90 8.53
N SER A 218 -1.25 -11.07 7.66
CA SER A 218 -1.09 -11.80 6.39
C SER A 218 -0.16 -11.10 5.39
N ALA A 219 0.07 -9.80 5.54
CA ALA A 219 0.95 -9.00 4.68
C ALA A 219 2.30 -8.70 5.35
N ASN A 220 2.54 -9.13 6.60
CA ASN A 220 3.69 -8.73 7.41
C ASN A 220 3.89 -7.21 7.46
N TYR A 221 2.80 -6.45 7.46
CA TYR A 221 2.83 -4.99 7.49
C TYR A 221 2.45 -4.49 8.89
N THR A 222 3.19 -3.50 9.38
CA THR A 222 2.93 -2.81 10.64
C THR A 222 3.20 -1.32 10.48
N ALA A 223 2.33 -0.49 11.05
CA ALA A 223 2.52 0.95 11.11
C ALA A 223 2.05 1.50 12.45
N ASN A 224 2.75 2.51 12.97
CA ASN A 224 2.47 3.07 14.29
C ASN A 224 2.16 4.57 14.20
N ARG A 225 1.34 5.05 15.15
CA ARG A 225 1.11 6.46 15.45
C ARG A 225 1.23 6.65 16.95
N THR A 226 1.80 7.77 17.38
CA THR A 226 2.00 8.06 18.80
C THR A 226 1.35 9.38 19.19
N THR A 227 1.03 9.52 20.48
CA THR A 227 0.57 10.77 21.06
C THR A 227 0.97 10.82 22.54
N VAL A 228 1.28 12.01 23.06
CA VAL A 228 1.70 12.21 24.45
C VAL A 228 0.55 12.83 25.24
N TYR A 229 0.24 12.26 26.40
CA TYR A 229 -0.82 12.76 27.28
C TYR A 229 -0.25 13.32 28.59
N TYR A 230 -0.83 14.42 29.06
CA TYR A 230 -0.49 15.09 30.31
C TYR A 230 -1.74 15.13 31.23
N PRO A 231 -1.71 14.50 32.42
CA PRO A 231 -2.83 14.49 33.35
C PRO A 231 -3.10 15.89 33.94
N GLY A 232 -4.32 16.12 34.41
CA GLY A 232 -4.74 17.34 35.13
C GLY A 232 -4.93 18.62 34.30
N LEU A 233 -4.50 18.64 33.03
CA LEU A 233 -4.59 19.82 32.16
C LEU A 233 -5.76 19.71 31.17
N MET A 234 -6.63 20.73 31.09
CA MET A 234 -7.64 20.83 30.02
C MET A 234 -7.03 21.44 28.74
N PRO A 235 -7.51 21.10 27.52
CA PRO A 235 -6.96 21.60 26.27
C PRO A 235 -6.88 23.14 26.17
N THR A 236 -7.86 23.85 26.76
CA THR A 236 -7.88 25.32 26.83
C THR A 236 -6.76 25.91 27.69
N ALA A 237 -6.27 25.17 28.70
CA ALA A 237 -5.12 25.60 29.49
C ALA A 237 -3.80 25.43 28.72
N TYR A 238 -3.69 24.45 27.81
CA TYR A 238 -2.48 24.25 27.01
C TYR A 238 -2.23 25.40 26.04
N ILE A 239 -3.24 25.88 25.30
CA ILE A 239 -3.09 27.05 24.42
C ILE A 239 -2.67 28.28 25.22
N ALA A 240 -3.32 28.52 26.38
CA ALA A 240 -2.95 29.62 27.25
C ALA A 240 -1.52 29.50 27.79
N VAL A 241 -1.10 28.31 28.23
CA VAL A 241 0.26 28.07 28.75
C VAL A 241 1.31 28.17 27.65
N TYR A 242 1.05 27.68 26.44
CA TYR A 242 1.96 27.82 25.28
C TYR A 242 2.08 29.27 24.82
N GLU A 243 0.99 30.05 24.85
CA GLU A 243 1.02 31.49 24.60
C GLU A 243 1.79 32.24 25.69
N ILE A 244 1.67 31.82 26.95
CA ILE A 244 2.43 32.40 28.09
C ILE A 244 3.92 32.03 28.03
N GLN A 245 4.27 30.82 27.55
CA GLN A 245 5.64 30.33 27.45
C GLN A 245 6.38 30.75 26.19
N LYS A 246 5.70 31.31 25.18
CA LYS A 246 6.40 31.95 24.06
C LYS A 246 7.19 33.14 24.61
N PRO A 247 8.53 33.16 24.50
CA PRO A 247 9.30 34.33 24.89
C PRO A 247 8.77 35.52 24.11
N GLN A 248 8.31 36.54 24.83
CA GLN A 248 7.99 37.84 24.25
C GLN A 248 9.29 38.37 23.65
N GLU A 249 9.50 38.18 22.34
CA GLU A 249 10.52 38.91 21.60
C GLU A 249 10.17 40.39 21.77
N ARG A 250 10.85 41.03 22.73
CA ARG A 250 10.94 42.48 22.76
C ARG A 250 11.62 42.87 21.45
N GLN A 251 10.85 43.26 20.45
CA GLN A 251 11.33 44.20 19.47
C GLN A 251 11.79 45.43 20.25
N ALA A 252 13.10 45.56 20.39
CA ALA A 252 13.75 46.79 20.77
C ALA A 252 13.31 47.84 19.74
N ASN A 253 12.32 48.66 20.12
CA ASN A 253 11.94 49.86 19.40
C ASN A 253 13.07 50.88 19.57
N GLY A 254 14.15 50.69 18.81
CA GLY A 254 15.16 51.69 18.55
C GLY A 254 14.70 52.60 17.43
N ASN A 255 13.57 53.31 17.62
CA ASN A 255 13.22 54.43 16.77
C ASN A 255 13.77 55.70 17.40
N SER A 256 14.98 56.04 16.98
CA SER A 256 15.43 57.42 16.91
C SER A 256 14.32 58.26 16.27
N VAL A 257 13.82 59.23 17.03
CA VAL A 257 12.95 60.30 16.54
C VAL A 257 13.71 61.03 15.44
N LEU A 258 13.47 60.65 14.17
CA LEU A 258 13.85 61.45 13.02
C LEU A 258 12.66 62.37 12.71
N SER A 259 12.83 63.63 13.10
CA SER A 259 11.92 64.75 12.86
C SER A 259 11.37 64.75 11.43
N ARG A 260 10.04 64.76 11.33
CA ARG A 260 9.24 64.84 10.10
C ARG A 260 9.37 66.18 9.36
N HIS A 261 10.31 67.06 9.77
CA HIS A 261 10.57 68.35 9.13
C HIS A 261 11.82 68.39 8.23
N SER A 262 12.65 67.35 8.19
CA SER A 262 13.89 67.36 7.38
C SER A 262 13.76 66.69 5.99
N ILE A 263 12.68 65.94 5.73
CA ILE A 263 12.46 65.25 4.44
C ILE A 263 11.80 66.19 3.40
N VAL A 264 10.97 67.14 3.86
CA VAL A 264 10.34 68.14 2.99
C VAL A 264 11.36 69.17 2.48
N GLN A 265 12.42 69.46 3.24
CA GLN A 265 13.49 70.37 2.79
C GLN A 265 14.46 69.72 1.79
N LEU A 266 14.70 68.41 1.86
CA LEU A 266 15.60 67.72 0.93
C LEU A 266 14.97 67.49 -0.47
N LEU A 267 13.65 67.30 -0.53
CA LEU A 267 12.92 67.15 -1.80
C LEU A 267 12.75 68.48 -2.57
N CYS A 268 12.66 69.63 -1.88
CA CYS A 268 12.62 70.95 -2.55
C CYS A 268 13.98 71.37 -3.14
N LEU A 269 15.10 70.91 -2.59
CA LEU A 269 16.44 71.22 -3.12
C LEU A 269 16.81 70.35 -4.34
N LEU A 270 16.24 69.15 -4.46
CA LEU A 270 16.44 68.29 -5.64
C LEU A 270 15.55 68.71 -6.83
N LEU A 271 14.35 69.24 -6.58
CA LEU A 271 13.47 69.75 -7.65
C LEU A 271 13.92 71.08 -8.27
N SER A 272 14.72 71.88 -7.56
CA SER A 272 15.30 73.12 -8.12
C SER A 272 16.59 72.89 -8.92
N ALA A 273 17.30 71.77 -8.69
CA ALA A 273 18.50 71.41 -9.45
C ALA A 273 18.21 70.74 -10.81
N LEU A 274 17.03 70.13 -11.00
CA LEU A 274 16.62 69.50 -12.27
C LEU A 274 16.00 70.46 -13.30
N LEU A 275 15.76 71.73 -12.93
CA LEU A 275 15.18 72.76 -13.81
C LEU A 275 16.22 73.68 -14.47
N LEU A 276 17.52 73.47 -14.27
CA LEU A 276 18.58 74.34 -14.80
C LEU A 276 19.53 73.71 -15.83
N THR A 277 19.27 72.49 -16.30
CA THR A 277 20.07 71.88 -17.39
C THR A 277 19.19 71.35 -18.50
N HIS A 278 18.41 72.23 -19.12
CA HIS A 278 17.91 71.99 -20.48
C HIS A 278 17.85 73.32 -21.24
N HIS A 279 18.94 73.67 -21.91
CA HIS A 279 18.87 74.51 -23.10
C HIS A 279 19.84 74.03 -24.19
N PRO A 280 19.47 74.25 -25.46
CA PRO A 280 19.74 73.32 -26.54
C PRO A 280 20.78 73.87 -27.52
N VAL A 281 21.52 72.97 -28.17
CA VAL A 281 22.01 73.12 -29.55
C VAL A 281 22.03 71.74 -30.17
#